data_AF-A0A8X7VC07-F1
#
_entry.id   AF-A0A8X7VC07-F1
#
_cell.length_a   1.000
_cell.length_b   1.000
_cell.length_c   1.000
_cell.angle_alpha   90.00
_cell.angle_beta   90.00
_cell.angle_gamma   90.00
#
_symmetry.space_group_name_H-M   'P 1'
#
loop_
_entity.id
_entity.type
_entity.pdbx_description
1 polymer ?
#
loop_
_entity_poly.entity_id
_entity_poly.type
_entity_poly.pdbx_seq_one_letter_code
_entity_poly.pdbx_strand_id
1 'polypeptide(L)'
;MASRLYTNPPQNLHFLASLSSSSPKPQSFKSSVTVRCASIATSPNNRWSLHGTSALVTGSTRGIGRAIVEELVGLGAKVHTCARNETELNDCLREWNRSGFQVDGSVCDVSDRAQRQNLMDTVSSAFHGNLHILVNNVGTNIRKPMIDFTAEEYSTLVSTNLESVFHLCQLAYPMLRASEASTVVSISSVSGFVSLKNMSVQSASKGAINQLTRNLACEWAKDNIRVNAVAPWYIKTSMVEQVVLSNKDYLDEVYSVTPLGRLGEPKEVSSALAFLCLPASSYITGQIICVDGGMMDNNRWSLQGMTALVTGGASGIGHAIVDELASFGARIHVCDRSETLLNQSLSEWERKGFQVSGSVCDVTSRPERETLMQKVSSLFDGKLNILVNNVGAIRSKPTIEYTAEDFAFHISTNLEAAYHFCQLSHPLLKASGFGNIVFISSITGVVSATFGSIYSATKGALNQLARNLACEWANDGIRANAVAPNVINTPLSQSFLDDLGLKESLFSRTPLGRTGEPREVASLVVFLCLPAASYITGQTICVDGGLTVNGFSYLPPAQD
;
A
#
# COMPACT_ATOMS: atom_id res chain seq x y z
N MET A 1 -50.77 -13.54 49.01
CA MET A 1 -52.04 -12.79 48.92
C MET A 1 -52.41 -12.69 47.45
N ALA A 2 -53.57 -13.25 47.09
CA ALA A 2 -54.49 -12.94 45.97
C ALA A 2 -53.89 -12.50 44.61
N SER A 3 -54.30 -12.98 43.42
CA SER A 3 -55.47 -13.79 43.05
C SER A 3 -55.54 -13.93 41.52
N ARG A 4 -56.05 -15.09 41.07
CA ARG A 4 -56.99 -15.32 39.93
C ARG A 4 -56.45 -15.15 38.50
N LEU A 5 -56.32 -16.22 37.70
CA LEU A 5 -57.28 -17.22 37.14
C LEU A 5 -57.90 -16.76 35.80
N TYR A 6 -57.57 -17.52 34.72
CA TYR A 6 -58.41 -17.99 33.58
C TYR A 6 -59.20 -16.94 32.75
N THR A 7 -59.41 -17.02 31.43
CA THR A 7 -59.87 -18.11 30.55
C THR A 7 -59.71 -17.69 29.07
N ASN A 8 -59.29 -18.64 28.23
CA ASN A 8 -59.71 -19.03 26.86
C ASN A 8 -60.41 -18.11 25.81
N PRO A 9 -60.26 -18.43 24.51
CA PRO A 9 -60.58 -17.60 23.33
C PRO A 9 -61.92 -17.94 22.67
N PRO A 10 -62.32 -17.22 21.59
CA PRO A 10 -62.93 -17.89 20.42
C PRO A 10 -62.56 -17.24 19.06
N GLN A 11 -62.23 -18.03 18.03
CA GLN A 11 -63.08 -18.44 16.87
C GLN A 11 -63.21 -17.44 15.69
N ASN A 12 -62.93 -18.00 14.49
CA ASN A 12 -63.75 -18.01 13.27
C ASN A 12 -63.57 -16.99 12.11
N LEU A 13 -63.50 -17.64 10.93
CA LEU A 13 -64.13 -17.35 9.62
C LEU A 13 -63.45 -16.47 8.56
N HIS A 14 -63.07 -17.15 7.45
CA HIS A 14 -63.38 -16.89 6.03
C HIS A 14 -63.48 -15.45 5.52
N PHE A 15 -62.77 -15.13 4.43
CA PHE A 15 -63.37 -14.59 3.18
C PHE A 15 -62.40 -14.70 1.98
N LEU A 16 -62.92 -15.25 0.87
CA LEU A 16 -62.36 -15.21 -0.50
C LEU A 16 -62.79 -13.91 -1.18
N ALA A 17 -61.95 -13.30 -2.03
CA ALA A 17 -62.36 -12.82 -3.36
C ALA A 17 -61.21 -12.16 -4.17
N SER A 18 -61.16 -12.61 -5.42
CA SER A 18 -60.54 -12.12 -6.67
C SER A 18 -60.41 -10.61 -6.95
N LEU A 19 -59.41 -10.24 -7.77
CA LEU A 19 -59.48 -9.47 -9.06
C LEU A 19 -58.06 -8.94 -9.42
N SER A 20 -57.35 -9.51 -10.40
CA SER A 20 -57.26 -9.13 -11.83
C SER A 20 -56.51 -7.82 -12.16
N SER A 21 -55.45 -7.97 -12.97
CA SER A 21 -55.18 -7.26 -14.26
C SER A 21 -53.82 -6.51 -14.43
N SER A 22 -53.14 -6.96 -15.50
CA SER A 22 -52.21 -6.28 -16.43
C SER A 22 -50.84 -5.78 -15.96
N SER A 23 -49.80 -6.46 -16.45
CA SER A 23 -48.42 -6.00 -16.58
C SER A 23 -48.06 -5.74 -18.05
N PRO A 24 -47.31 -4.67 -18.41
CA PRO A 24 -46.75 -4.51 -19.74
C PRO A 24 -45.31 -5.05 -19.82
N LYS A 25 -45.00 -5.78 -20.90
CA LYS A 25 -43.65 -6.28 -21.26
C LYS A 25 -42.77 -5.15 -21.82
N PRO A 26 -41.43 -5.16 -21.60
CA PRO A 26 -40.52 -4.18 -22.17
C PRO A 26 -40.07 -4.51 -23.60
N GLN A 27 -39.97 -3.48 -24.45
CA GLN A 27 -39.44 -3.52 -25.81
C GLN A 27 -37.90 -3.45 -25.82
N SER A 28 -37.27 -4.25 -26.69
CA SER A 28 -35.82 -4.28 -26.90
C SER A 28 -35.36 -3.16 -27.85
N PHE A 29 -34.46 -2.29 -27.38
CA PHE A 29 -33.68 -1.39 -28.23
C PHE A 29 -32.34 -2.06 -28.60
N LYS A 30 -32.09 -2.25 -29.91
CA LYS A 30 -30.76 -2.57 -30.45
C LYS A 30 -30.13 -1.27 -30.96
N SER A 31 -29.04 -0.82 -30.36
CA SER A 31 -28.15 0.18 -30.94
C SER A 31 -26.92 -0.51 -31.52
N SER A 32 -26.71 -0.33 -32.82
CA SER A 32 -25.52 -0.79 -33.52
C SER A 32 -24.38 0.22 -33.30
N VAL A 33 -23.35 -0.17 -32.54
CA VAL A 33 -22.10 0.58 -32.43
C VAL A 33 -21.16 0.11 -33.54
N THR A 34 -20.97 0.95 -34.56
CA THR A 34 -19.95 0.73 -35.59
C THR A 34 -18.60 1.16 -35.04
N VAL A 35 -17.78 0.19 -34.61
CA VAL A 35 -16.37 0.43 -34.27
C VAL A 35 -15.62 0.71 -35.57
N ARG A 36 -15.23 1.98 -35.81
CA ARG A 36 -14.26 2.31 -36.85
C ARG A 36 -12.90 1.78 -36.40
N CYS A 37 -12.51 0.63 -36.94
CA CYS A 37 -11.13 0.17 -36.88
C CYS A 37 -10.31 1.06 -37.82
N ALA A 38 -9.59 2.04 -37.27
CA ALA A 38 -8.63 2.81 -38.03
C ALA A 38 -7.48 1.87 -38.42
N SER A 39 -7.33 1.62 -39.72
CA SER A 39 -6.19 0.89 -40.26
C SER A 39 -4.93 1.73 -40.08
N ILE A 40 -4.09 1.33 -39.14
CA ILE A 40 -2.74 1.88 -38.96
C ILE A 40 -1.92 1.48 -40.19
N ALA A 41 -1.68 2.42 -41.08
CA ALA A 41 -0.64 2.31 -42.10
C ALA A 41 0.66 2.89 -41.52
N THR A 42 1.33 2.14 -40.65
CA THR A 42 2.72 2.43 -40.27
C THR A 42 3.65 1.43 -40.95
N SER A 43 4.78 1.94 -41.47
CA SER A 43 5.94 1.09 -41.76
C SER A 43 6.29 0.26 -40.51
N PRO A 44 6.72 -1.00 -40.63
CA PRO A 44 6.91 -1.86 -39.48
C PRO A 44 8.01 -1.32 -38.54
N ASN A 45 7.61 -1.06 -37.29
CA ASN A 45 8.41 -1.12 -36.06
C ASN A 45 9.63 -0.18 -35.88
N ASN A 46 9.40 1.10 -35.54
CA ASN A 46 10.34 1.79 -34.64
C ASN A 46 9.63 2.37 -33.41
N ARG A 47 9.24 1.47 -32.50
CA ARG A 47 8.57 1.81 -31.24
C ARG A 47 9.45 2.65 -30.29
N TRP A 48 10.73 2.76 -30.60
CA TRP A 48 11.78 3.40 -29.79
C TRP A 48 12.29 4.70 -30.44
N SER A 49 11.52 5.31 -31.34
CA SER A 49 11.85 6.60 -31.95
C SER A 49 10.70 7.60 -31.83
N LEU A 50 11.06 8.88 -31.86
CA LEU A 50 10.18 10.05 -31.87
C LEU A 50 10.22 10.82 -33.21
N HIS A 51 10.80 10.24 -34.27
CA HIS A 51 10.80 10.86 -35.59
C HIS A 51 9.38 11.22 -36.05
N GLY A 52 9.22 12.46 -36.52
CA GLY A 52 7.92 13.00 -36.96
C GLY A 52 7.03 13.53 -35.83
N THR A 53 7.46 13.43 -34.56
CA THR A 53 6.70 13.97 -33.42
C THR A 53 7.16 15.38 -33.06
N SER A 54 6.21 16.18 -32.55
CA SER A 54 6.42 17.53 -32.05
C SER A 54 6.27 17.57 -30.53
N ALA A 55 7.17 18.26 -29.84
CA ALA A 55 7.19 18.32 -28.39
C ALA A 55 7.29 19.76 -27.86
N LEU A 56 6.58 20.07 -26.78
CA LEU A 56 6.75 21.28 -25.98
C LEU A 56 7.39 20.90 -24.63
N VAL A 57 8.55 21.46 -24.32
CA VAL A 57 9.21 21.28 -23.01
C VAL A 57 9.35 22.63 -22.30
N THR A 58 8.77 22.74 -21.12
CA THR A 58 8.84 23.98 -20.34
C THR A 58 10.10 24.04 -19.46
N GLY A 59 10.81 25.17 -19.44
CA GLY A 59 11.91 25.42 -18.50
C GLY A 59 13.20 24.67 -18.79
N SER A 60 13.73 24.75 -20.02
CA SER A 60 14.76 23.82 -20.49
C SER A 60 16.16 24.42 -20.66
N THR A 61 16.47 25.58 -20.10
CA THR A 61 17.82 26.17 -20.23
C THR A 61 18.88 25.47 -19.37
N ARG A 62 18.46 24.64 -18.40
CA ARG A 62 19.36 23.95 -17.45
C ARG A 62 18.72 22.73 -16.80
N GLY A 63 19.53 21.94 -16.11
CA GLY A 63 19.09 20.82 -15.26
C GLY A 63 18.28 19.76 -16.03
N ILE A 64 17.21 19.28 -15.39
CA ILE A 64 16.33 18.22 -15.93
C ILE A 64 15.69 18.64 -17.26
N GLY A 65 15.20 19.89 -17.38
CA GLY A 65 14.57 20.38 -18.60
C GLY A 65 15.51 20.35 -19.81
N ARG A 66 16.77 20.78 -19.63
CA ARG A 66 17.80 20.71 -20.68
C ARG A 66 18.06 19.27 -21.12
N ALA A 67 18.23 18.36 -20.17
CA ALA A 67 18.44 16.95 -20.45
C ALA A 67 17.25 16.32 -21.19
N ILE A 68 16.01 16.70 -20.85
CA ILE A 68 14.80 16.25 -21.55
C ILE A 68 14.81 16.72 -23.02
N VAL A 69 15.12 18.00 -23.28
CA VAL A 69 15.19 18.50 -24.66
C VAL A 69 16.22 17.70 -25.46
N GLU A 70 17.43 17.54 -24.92
CA GLU A 70 18.53 16.80 -25.57
C GLU A 70 18.17 15.33 -25.82
N GLU A 71 17.47 14.67 -24.90
CA GLU A 71 17.02 13.28 -25.05
C GLU A 71 15.94 13.16 -26.15
N LEU A 72 14.92 14.04 -26.14
CA LEU A 72 13.82 13.99 -27.10
C LEU A 72 14.29 14.27 -28.53
N VAL A 73 15.16 15.27 -28.73
CA VAL A 73 15.74 15.53 -30.07
C VAL A 73 16.69 14.42 -30.51
N GLY A 74 17.43 13.81 -29.58
CA GLY A 74 18.28 12.65 -29.86
C GLY A 74 17.47 11.44 -30.35
N LEU A 75 16.21 11.31 -29.92
CA LEU A 75 15.27 10.28 -30.38
C LEU A 75 14.49 10.68 -31.65
N GLY A 76 14.71 11.90 -32.17
CA GLY A 76 14.17 12.37 -33.45
C GLY A 76 12.96 13.32 -33.36
N ALA A 77 12.58 13.78 -32.16
CA ALA A 77 11.50 14.76 -32.00
C ALA A 77 11.92 16.17 -32.47
N LYS A 78 10.97 16.95 -33.00
CA LYS A 78 11.10 18.40 -33.13
C LYS A 78 10.63 19.05 -31.82
N VAL A 79 11.45 19.86 -31.18
CA VAL A 79 11.15 20.41 -29.86
C VAL A 79 10.96 21.93 -29.93
N HIS A 80 9.90 22.43 -29.30
CA HIS A 80 9.77 23.84 -28.91
C HIS A 80 9.97 23.92 -27.41
N THR A 81 10.78 24.86 -26.94
CA THR A 81 11.03 25.06 -25.52
C THR A 81 10.72 26.48 -25.07
N CYS A 82 10.55 26.69 -23.76
CA CYS A 82 10.44 28.02 -23.20
C CYS A 82 11.30 28.21 -21.96
N ALA A 83 11.68 29.46 -21.71
CA ALA A 83 12.32 29.89 -20.47
C ALA A 83 12.09 31.40 -20.25
N ARG A 84 12.35 31.86 -19.03
CA ARG A 84 12.12 33.27 -18.64
C ARG A 84 13.26 34.20 -19.03
N ASN A 85 14.48 33.67 -19.03
CA ASN A 85 15.68 34.43 -19.37
C ASN A 85 15.96 34.25 -20.87
N GLU A 86 15.75 35.32 -21.63
CA GLU A 86 15.94 35.34 -23.08
C GLU A 86 17.39 35.05 -23.48
N THR A 87 18.36 35.59 -22.76
CA THR A 87 19.79 35.37 -23.05
C THR A 87 20.16 33.90 -22.89
N GLU A 88 19.81 33.29 -21.75
CA GLU A 88 20.08 31.86 -21.51
C GLU A 88 19.37 30.97 -22.53
N LEU A 89 18.14 31.32 -22.92
CA LEU A 89 17.37 30.61 -23.94
C LEU A 89 18.09 30.67 -25.29
N ASN A 90 18.47 31.87 -25.73
CA ASN A 90 19.16 32.08 -27.00
C ASN A 90 20.53 31.40 -27.04
N ASP A 91 21.24 31.33 -25.93
CA ASP A 91 22.48 30.55 -25.81
C ASP A 91 22.24 29.06 -26.05
N CYS A 92 21.25 28.47 -25.37
CA CYS A 92 20.90 27.06 -25.55
C CYS A 92 20.45 26.75 -26.99
N LEU A 93 19.61 27.61 -27.58
CA LEU A 93 19.16 27.46 -28.97
C LEU A 93 20.34 27.48 -29.95
N ARG A 94 21.33 28.35 -29.75
CA ARG A 94 22.55 28.37 -30.56
C ARG A 94 23.37 27.08 -30.40
N GLU A 95 23.49 26.56 -29.17
CA GLU A 95 24.21 25.30 -28.89
C GLU A 95 23.53 24.09 -29.55
N TRP A 96 22.21 23.96 -29.41
CA TRP A 96 21.45 22.87 -30.01
C TRP A 96 21.45 22.95 -31.55
N ASN A 97 21.32 24.16 -32.11
CA ASN A 97 21.41 24.36 -33.56
C ASN A 97 22.80 23.96 -34.11
N ARG A 98 23.89 24.30 -33.41
CA ARG A 98 25.26 23.83 -33.78
C ARG A 98 25.40 22.31 -33.70
N SER A 99 24.64 21.67 -32.82
CA SER A 99 24.61 20.21 -32.65
C SER A 99 23.68 19.52 -33.67
N GLY A 100 23.05 20.27 -34.58
CA GLY A 100 22.13 19.76 -35.59
C GLY A 100 20.74 19.40 -35.06
N PHE A 101 20.41 19.80 -33.84
CA PHE A 101 19.10 19.54 -33.24
C PHE A 101 18.05 20.56 -33.69
N GLN A 102 16.84 20.07 -33.96
CA GLN A 102 15.69 20.92 -34.30
C GLN A 102 15.00 21.38 -33.03
N VAL A 103 15.53 22.45 -32.45
CA VAL A 103 14.95 23.11 -31.27
C VAL A 103 14.66 24.56 -31.56
N ASP A 104 13.40 24.94 -31.41
CA ASP A 104 12.95 26.33 -31.40
C ASP A 104 12.54 26.72 -29.97
N GLY A 105 12.40 28.01 -29.70
CA GLY A 105 11.91 28.43 -28.38
C GLY A 105 11.44 29.86 -28.30
N SER A 106 10.69 30.15 -27.24
CA SER A 106 10.14 31.47 -26.96
C SER A 106 10.22 31.81 -25.48
N VAL A 107 10.33 33.10 -25.16
CA VAL A 107 10.33 33.58 -23.78
C VAL A 107 8.95 33.34 -23.16
N CYS A 108 8.92 32.74 -21.97
CA CYS A 108 7.68 32.53 -21.21
C CYS A 108 7.98 32.31 -19.72
N ASP A 109 7.39 33.15 -18.87
CA ASP A 109 7.14 32.83 -17.48
C ASP A 109 5.84 32.05 -17.35
N VAL A 110 5.96 30.76 -17.05
CA VAL A 110 4.80 29.88 -16.92
C VAL A 110 3.93 30.22 -15.70
N SER A 111 4.40 31.04 -14.76
CA SER A 111 3.54 31.56 -13.68
C SER A 111 2.58 32.64 -14.18
N ASP A 112 2.90 33.32 -15.29
CA ASP A 112 2.05 34.33 -15.91
C ASP A 112 1.07 33.71 -16.91
N ARG A 113 -0.23 33.98 -16.70
CA ARG A 113 -1.31 33.39 -17.50
C ARG A 113 -1.31 33.86 -18.96
N ALA A 114 -1.04 35.13 -19.22
CA ALA A 114 -1.04 35.68 -20.57
C ALA A 114 0.16 35.14 -21.37
N GLN A 115 1.31 34.99 -20.72
CA GLN A 115 2.48 34.38 -21.35
C GLN A 115 2.27 32.90 -21.67
N ARG A 116 1.51 32.14 -20.85
CA ARG A 116 1.11 30.76 -21.19
C ARG A 116 0.27 30.70 -22.47
N GLN A 117 -0.63 31.67 -22.67
CA GLN A 117 -1.46 31.76 -23.88
C GLN A 117 -0.58 32.06 -25.11
N ASN A 118 0.27 33.09 -25.03
CA ASN A 118 1.16 33.46 -26.12
C ASN A 118 2.13 32.32 -26.50
N LEU A 119 2.61 31.56 -25.50
CA LEU A 119 3.43 30.37 -25.73
C LEU A 119 2.65 29.33 -26.55
N MET A 120 1.39 29.06 -26.20
CA MET A 120 0.57 28.08 -26.91
C MET A 120 0.20 28.53 -28.32
N ASP A 121 -0.04 29.81 -28.54
CA ASP A 121 -0.27 30.36 -29.88
C ASP A 121 0.98 30.23 -30.76
N THR A 122 2.16 30.46 -30.17
CA THR A 122 3.47 30.26 -30.84
C THR A 122 3.69 28.78 -31.20
N VAL A 123 3.44 27.88 -30.26
CA VAL A 123 3.57 26.42 -30.45
C VAL A 123 2.57 25.90 -31.48
N SER A 124 1.33 26.41 -31.46
CA SER A 124 0.31 26.13 -32.46
C SER A 124 0.76 26.53 -33.85
N SER A 125 1.36 27.72 -33.98
CA SER A 125 1.90 28.19 -35.25
C SER A 125 3.10 27.34 -35.71
N ALA A 126 4.03 27.04 -34.81
CA ALA A 126 5.26 26.30 -35.09
C ALA A 126 5.03 24.83 -35.50
N PHE A 127 3.95 24.22 -35.01
CA PHE A 127 3.59 22.83 -35.29
C PHE A 127 2.28 22.67 -36.05
N HIS A 128 1.77 23.74 -36.66
CA HIS A 128 0.55 23.73 -37.47
C HIS A 128 -0.66 23.09 -36.74
N GLY A 129 -0.83 23.43 -35.47
CA GLY A 129 -1.90 22.92 -34.61
C GLY A 129 -1.71 21.50 -34.08
N ASN A 130 -0.58 20.83 -34.35
CA ASN A 130 -0.33 19.45 -33.94
C ASN A 130 0.77 19.36 -32.87
N LEU A 131 0.41 19.03 -31.63
CA LEU A 131 1.36 18.74 -30.56
C LEU A 131 1.26 17.27 -30.16
N HIS A 132 2.36 16.51 -30.22
CA HIS A 132 2.38 15.11 -29.81
C HIS A 132 2.77 14.96 -28.33
N ILE A 133 3.71 15.78 -27.85
CA ILE A 133 4.29 15.64 -26.51
C ILE A 133 4.21 16.98 -25.76
N LEU A 134 3.60 16.98 -24.59
CA LEU A 134 3.68 18.09 -23.63
C LEU A 134 4.49 17.67 -22.40
N VAL A 135 5.58 18.39 -22.10
CA VAL A 135 6.37 18.20 -20.90
C VAL A 135 6.25 19.41 -19.97
N ASN A 136 5.55 19.19 -18.86
CA ASN A 136 5.43 20.14 -17.77
C ASN A 136 6.60 19.95 -16.79
N ASN A 137 7.75 20.56 -17.08
CA ASN A 137 8.98 20.41 -16.30
C ASN A 137 9.21 21.54 -15.30
N VAL A 138 8.71 22.75 -15.56
CA VAL A 138 8.97 23.89 -14.66
C VAL A 138 8.49 23.59 -13.24
N GLY A 139 9.35 23.91 -12.27
CA GLY A 139 9.01 23.96 -10.87
C GLY A 139 10.03 24.78 -10.09
N THR A 140 9.60 25.31 -8.95
CA THR A 140 10.45 25.98 -7.97
C THR A 140 10.25 25.35 -6.59
N ASN A 141 11.14 25.67 -5.66
CA ASN A 141 11.07 25.20 -4.30
C ASN A 141 11.52 26.30 -3.33
N ILE A 142 10.71 26.54 -2.31
CA ILE A 142 11.03 27.43 -1.18
C ILE A 142 11.09 26.52 0.05
N ARG A 143 12.25 26.42 0.70
CA ARG A 143 12.48 25.52 1.83
C ARG A 143 12.49 26.27 3.15
N LYS A 144 11.41 26.17 3.93
CA LYS A 144 11.34 26.69 5.30
C LYS A 144 10.16 26.10 6.09
N PRO A 145 10.10 26.27 7.41
CA PRO A 145 8.95 25.87 8.20
C PRO A 145 7.65 26.48 7.67
N MET A 146 6.55 25.74 7.75
CA MET A 146 5.26 26.17 7.19
C MET A 146 4.77 27.48 7.81
N ILE A 147 5.06 27.72 9.09
CA ILE A 147 4.68 28.93 9.82
C ILE A 147 5.38 30.20 9.33
N ASP A 148 6.47 30.06 8.56
CA ASP A 148 7.30 31.17 8.08
C ASP A 148 7.01 31.53 6.60
N PHE A 149 6.03 30.87 5.97
CA PHE A 149 5.61 31.18 4.60
C PHE A 149 4.76 32.44 4.56
N THR A 150 5.09 33.36 3.64
CA THR A 150 4.19 34.48 3.31
C THR A 150 3.14 34.05 2.29
N ALA A 151 2.07 34.83 2.17
CA ALA A 151 1.03 34.60 1.18
C ALA A 151 1.56 34.71 -0.26
N GLU A 152 2.51 35.60 -0.50
CA GLU A 152 3.15 35.84 -1.80
C GLU A 152 4.02 34.63 -2.21
N GLU A 153 4.79 34.07 -1.29
CA GLU A 153 5.61 32.89 -1.54
C GLU A 153 4.77 31.65 -1.79
N TYR A 154 3.70 31.46 -1.01
CA TYR A 154 2.72 30.41 -1.24
C TYR A 154 2.11 30.54 -2.64
N SER A 155 1.62 31.74 -2.98
CA SER A 155 0.98 32.01 -4.27
C SER A 155 1.95 31.79 -5.43
N THR A 156 3.20 32.29 -5.30
CA THR A 156 4.25 32.09 -6.30
C THR A 156 4.52 30.61 -6.54
N LEU A 157 4.62 29.80 -5.47
CA LEU A 157 4.89 28.38 -5.56
C LEU A 157 3.72 27.64 -6.21
N VAL A 158 2.48 27.89 -5.78
CA VAL A 158 1.29 27.25 -6.33
C VAL A 158 1.05 27.65 -7.79
N SER A 159 1.16 28.93 -8.12
CA SER A 159 1.00 29.40 -9.51
C SER A 159 2.07 28.81 -10.44
N THR A 160 3.32 28.71 -9.97
CA THR A 160 4.41 28.13 -10.76
C THR A 160 4.32 26.61 -10.89
N ASN A 161 4.05 25.88 -9.79
CA ASN A 161 4.18 24.42 -9.76
C ASN A 161 2.91 23.66 -10.10
N LEU A 162 1.73 24.26 -9.91
CA LEU A 162 0.44 23.58 -10.07
C LEU A 162 -0.47 24.29 -11.08
N GLU A 163 -0.72 25.59 -10.89
CA GLU A 163 -1.64 26.33 -11.78
C GLU A 163 -1.12 26.38 -13.22
N SER A 164 0.19 26.56 -13.40
CA SER A 164 0.84 26.54 -14.71
C SER A 164 0.58 25.20 -15.43
N VAL A 165 0.79 24.07 -14.75
CA VAL A 165 0.61 22.72 -15.30
C VAL A 165 -0.83 22.48 -15.68
N PHE A 166 -1.76 22.81 -14.78
CA PHE A 166 -3.19 22.71 -15.04
C PHE A 166 -3.59 23.52 -16.29
N HIS A 167 -3.19 24.79 -16.37
CA HIS A 167 -3.56 25.66 -17.47
C HIS A 167 -2.89 25.26 -18.80
N LEU A 168 -1.60 24.87 -18.78
CA LEU A 168 -0.90 24.40 -19.99
C LEU A 168 -1.54 23.12 -20.53
N CYS A 169 -1.94 22.19 -19.65
CA CYS A 169 -2.73 21.02 -20.04
C CYS A 169 -4.04 21.41 -20.74
N GLN A 170 -4.80 22.38 -20.18
CA GLN A 170 -6.03 22.87 -20.81
C GLN A 170 -5.79 23.50 -22.18
N LEU A 171 -4.77 24.36 -22.29
CA LEU A 171 -4.46 25.06 -23.54
C LEU A 171 -3.91 24.13 -24.63
N ALA A 172 -3.12 23.13 -24.26
CA ALA A 172 -2.53 22.17 -25.20
C ALA A 172 -3.54 21.13 -25.69
N TYR A 173 -4.63 20.88 -24.95
CA TYR A 173 -5.59 19.81 -25.25
C TYR A 173 -6.11 19.79 -26.69
N PRO A 174 -6.50 20.92 -27.32
CA PRO A 174 -6.93 20.93 -28.72
C PRO A 174 -5.86 20.40 -29.68
N MET A 175 -4.59 20.76 -29.46
CA MET A 175 -3.47 20.33 -30.30
C MET A 175 -3.07 18.88 -30.04
N LEU A 176 -3.13 18.45 -28.77
CA LEU A 176 -2.89 17.07 -28.37
C LEU A 176 -3.95 16.13 -28.97
N ARG A 177 -5.22 16.55 -28.97
CA ARG A 177 -6.31 15.79 -29.59
C ARG A 177 -6.19 15.73 -31.12
N ALA A 178 -5.66 16.78 -31.75
CA ALA A 178 -5.49 16.83 -33.21
C ALA A 178 -4.40 15.88 -33.72
N SER A 179 -3.40 15.56 -32.90
CA SER A 179 -2.26 14.72 -33.28
C SER A 179 -2.55 13.24 -33.06
N GLU A 180 -1.94 12.37 -33.88
CA GLU A 180 -2.07 10.92 -33.71
C GLU A 180 -1.19 10.44 -32.56
N ALA A 181 -1.82 9.88 -31.51
CA ALA A 181 -1.16 9.30 -30.33
C ALA A 181 -0.30 10.30 -29.53
N SER A 182 -0.95 11.09 -28.69
CA SER A 182 -0.32 12.15 -27.91
C SER A 182 -0.03 11.74 -26.46
N THR A 183 0.88 12.46 -25.82
CA THR A 183 1.22 12.22 -24.41
C THR A 183 1.60 13.50 -23.67
N VAL A 184 1.17 13.56 -22.40
CA VAL A 184 1.59 14.56 -21.44
C VAL A 184 2.42 13.87 -20.37
N VAL A 185 3.63 14.39 -20.11
CA VAL A 185 4.47 13.92 -19.00
C VAL A 185 4.84 15.09 -18.11
N SER A 186 4.46 15.04 -16.84
CA SER A 186 4.78 16.10 -15.88
C SER A 186 5.92 15.71 -14.95
N ILE A 187 6.78 16.65 -14.58
CA ILE A 187 7.78 16.46 -13.54
C ILE A 187 7.13 16.71 -12.17
N SER A 188 6.86 15.62 -11.47
CA SER A 188 6.46 15.61 -10.08
C SER A 188 7.69 15.63 -9.15
N SER A 189 7.60 15.05 -7.97
CA SER A 189 8.71 14.79 -7.06
C SER A 189 8.33 13.67 -6.10
N VAL A 190 9.32 12.95 -5.59
CA VAL A 190 9.15 12.02 -4.45
C VAL A 190 8.47 12.69 -3.25
N SER A 191 8.68 13.99 -3.05
CA SER A 191 8.00 14.78 -2.01
C SER A 191 6.47 14.87 -2.18
N GLY A 192 5.94 14.52 -3.36
CA GLY A 192 4.50 14.37 -3.60
C GLY A 192 3.92 13.05 -3.08
N PHE A 193 4.77 12.14 -2.57
CA PHE A 193 4.39 10.88 -1.95
C PHE A 193 4.75 10.80 -0.46
N VAL A 194 5.85 11.44 -0.06
CA VAL A 194 6.37 11.41 1.31
C VAL A 194 6.59 12.82 1.84
N SER A 195 6.58 12.96 3.17
CA SER A 195 6.87 14.23 3.82
C SER A 195 8.38 14.47 3.86
N LEU A 196 8.80 15.67 3.45
CA LEU A 196 10.16 16.17 3.64
C LEU A 196 10.12 17.44 4.48
N LYS A 197 11.05 17.54 5.44
CA LYS A 197 11.16 18.70 6.32
C LYS A 197 11.27 19.98 5.51
N ASN A 198 10.55 21.02 5.92
CA ASN A 198 10.55 22.35 5.31
C ASN A 198 10.09 22.40 3.83
N MET A 199 9.34 21.41 3.33
CA MET A 199 8.87 21.36 1.93
C MET A 199 7.34 21.24 1.81
N SER A 200 6.57 21.59 2.84
CA SER A 200 5.11 21.33 2.91
C SER A 200 4.31 21.84 1.69
N VAL A 201 4.51 23.09 1.26
CA VAL A 201 3.78 23.69 0.13
C VAL A 201 4.21 23.06 -1.20
N GLN A 202 5.51 22.78 -1.35
CA GLN A 202 6.02 22.09 -2.55
C GLN A 202 5.49 20.65 -2.62
N SER A 203 5.52 19.91 -1.52
CA SER A 203 4.97 18.55 -1.42
C SER A 203 3.49 18.52 -1.79
N ALA A 204 2.71 19.49 -1.27
CA ALA A 204 1.30 19.62 -1.62
C ALA A 204 1.11 19.87 -3.13
N SER A 205 1.89 20.77 -3.73
CA SER A 205 1.81 21.06 -5.18
C SER A 205 2.15 19.82 -6.03
N LYS A 206 3.18 19.05 -5.65
CA LYS A 206 3.60 17.84 -6.39
C LYS A 206 2.65 16.66 -6.16
N GLY A 207 2.07 16.55 -4.96
CA GLY A 207 0.95 15.63 -4.70
C GLY A 207 -0.29 15.94 -5.54
N ALA A 208 -0.60 17.23 -5.74
CA ALA A 208 -1.67 17.65 -6.64
C ALA A 208 -1.37 17.29 -8.11
N ILE A 209 -0.11 17.43 -8.58
CA ILE A 209 0.30 16.96 -9.91
C ILE A 209 0.10 15.44 -10.05
N ASN A 210 0.44 14.65 -9.03
CA ASN A 210 0.23 13.20 -9.05
C ASN A 210 -1.25 12.85 -9.24
N GLN A 211 -2.15 13.55 -8.53
CA GLN A 211 -3.58 13.29 -8.66
C GLN A 211 -4.14 13.81 -9.98
N LEU A 212 -3.73 15.00 -10.42
CA LEU A 212 -4.12 15.56 -11.71
C LEU A 212 -3.74 14.63 -12.86
N THR A 213 -2.53 14.05 -12.81
CA THR A 213 -2.04 13.06 -13.78
C THR A 213 -2.99 11.88 -13.92
N ARG A 214 -3.40 11.27 -12.79
CA ARG A 214 -4.35 10.14 -12.79
C ARG A 214 -5.72 10.53 -13.35
N ASN A 215 -6.23 11.69 -12.98
CA ASN A 215 -7.54 12.15 -13.42
C ASN A 215 -7.56 12.42 -14.93
N LEU A 216 -6.57 13.16 -15.45
CA LEU A 216 -6.46 13.47 -16.87
C LEU A 216 -6.20 12.21 -17.72
N ALA A 217 -5.45 11.24 -17.19
CA ALA A 217 -5.24 9.96 -17.86
C ALA A 217 -6.58 9.23 -18.11
N CYS A 218 -7.48 9.23 -17.13
CA CYS A 218 -8.82 8.65 -17.30
C CYS A 218 -9.70 9.49 -18.23
N GLU A 219 -9.68 10.82 -18.06
CA GLU A 219 -10.55 11.74 -18.81
C GLU A 219 -10.21 11.76 -20.31
N TRP A 220 -8.93 11.74 -20.66
CA TRP A 220 -8.43 11.92 -22.02
C TRP A 220 -8.08 10.60 -22.73
N ALA A 221 -8.26 9.45 -22.08
CA ALA A 221 -8.02 8.13 -22.70
C ALA A 221 -8.84 7.91 -23.98
N LYS A 222 -10.10 8.38 -24.00
CA LYS A 222 -10.99 8.30 -25.19
C LYS A 222 -10.47 9.07 -26.40
N ASP A 223 -9.62 10.08 -26.16
CA ASP A 223 -9.00 10.92 -27.17
C ASP A 223 -7.59 10.42 -27.54
N ASN A 224 -7.20 9.22 -27.07
CA ASN A 224 -5.88 8.62 -27.28
C ASN A 224 -4.71 9.49 -26.77
N ILE A 225 -4.94 10.22 -25.66
CA ILE A 225 -3.91 11.02 -24.99
C ILE A 225 -3.50 10.32 -23.69
N ARG A 226 -2.21 9.97 -23.59
CA ARG A 226 -1.64 9.35 -22.39
C ARG A 226 -1.13 10.42 -21.43
N VAL A 227 -1.42 10.30 -20.15
CA VAL A 227 -0.96 11.27 -19.15
C VAL A 227 -0.20 10.55 -18.05
N ASN A 228 1.07 10.88 -17.89
CA ASN A 228 1.95 10.29 -16.87
C ASN A 228 2.75 11.38 -16.15
N ALA A 229 3.46 10.98 -15.11
CA ALA A 229 4.44 11.83 -14.44
C ALA A 229 5.71 11.05 -14.09
N VAL A 230 6.82 11.79 -13.96
CA VAL A 230 8.07 11.28 -13.38
C VAL A 230 8.27 11.99 -12.05
N ALA A 231 8.65 11.27 -11.00
CA ALA A 231 8.88 11.78 -9.67
C ALA A 231 10.34 11.58 -9.26
N PRO A 232 11.20 12.58 -9.54
CA PRO A 232 12.60 12.50 -9.14
C PRO A 232 12.79 12.66 -7.63
N TRP A 233 13.84 12.03 -7.12
CA TRP A 233 14.46 12.38 -5.83
C TRP A 233 15.45 13.54 -5.99
N TYR A 234 16.49 13.61 -5.16
CA TYR A 234 17.56 14.58 -5.31
C TYR A 234 18.41 14.31 -6.55
N ILE A 235 18.32 15.22 -7.52
CA ILE A 235 19.06 15.20 -8.79
C ILE A 235 20.09 16.33 -8.80
N LYS A 236 21.31 16.04 -9.27
CA LYS A 236 22.38 17.03 -9.44
C LYS A 236 22.00 18.11 -10.44
N THR A 237 21.46 19.19 -9.92
CA THR A 237 21.05 20.39 -10.66
C THR A 237 21.48 21.61 -9.86
N SER A 238 21.66 22.76 -10.51
CA SER A 238 22.06 23.99 -9.81
C SER A 238 21.16 24.35 -8.61
N MET A 239 19.85 24.03 -8.68
CA MET A 239 18.91 24.22 -7.56
C MET A 239 19.21 23.32 -6.36
N VAL A 240 19.65 22.08 -6.60
CA VAL A 240 20.02 21.13 -5.55
C VAL A 240 21.43 21.41 -5.03
N GLU A 241 22.36 21.79 -5.91
CA GLU A 241 23.73 22.15 -5.54
C GLU A 241 23.77 23.29 -4.53
N GLN A 242 22.95 24.33 -4.72
CA GLN A 242 22.87 25.48 -3.81
C GLN A 242 22.42 25.12 -2.38
N VAL A 243 21.67 24.03 -2.19
CA VAL A 243 21.02 23.72 -0.91
C VAL A 243 21.57 22.46 -0.24
N VAL A 244 21.97 21.46 -1.03
CA VAL A 244 22.38 20.14 -0.52
C VAL A 244 23.89 19.99 -0.55
N LEU A 245 24.57 20.39 -1.63
CA LEU A 245 26.04 20.29 -1.68
C LEU A 245 26.74 21.33 -0.78
N SER A 246 26.04 22.39 -0.40
CA SER A 246 26.51 23.39 0.56
C SER A 246 26.34 22.97 2.03
N ASN A 247 25.59 21.89 2.31
CA ASN A 247 25.39 21.34 3.65
C ASN A 247 25.70 19.84 3.67
N LYS A 248 26.91 19.50 4.13
CA LYS A 248 27.42 18.13 4.15
C LYS A 248 26.54 17.18 4.98
N ASP A 249 26.08 17.60 6.15
CA ASP A 249 25.28 16.75 7.03
C ASP A 249 23.93 16.40 6.37
N TYR A 250 23.33 17.35 5.65
CA TYR A 250 22.09 17.10 4.91
C TYR A 250 22.32 16.20 3.70
N LEU A 251 23.45 16.35 3.01
CA LEU A 251 23.81 15.47 1.91
C LEU A 251 24.02 14.02 2.38
N ASP A 252 24.68 13.84 3.52
CA ASP A 252 24.90 12.53 4.13
C ASP A 252 23.57 11.89 4.57
N GLU A 253 22.61 12.67 5.08
CA GLU A 253 21.24 12.20 5.35
C GLU A 253 20.56 11.72 4.07
N VAL A 254 20.62 12.51 2.98
CA VAL A 254 20.07 12.14 1.67
C VAL A 254 20.70 10.85 1.16
N TYR A 255 22.02 10.67 1.29
CA TYR A 255 22.69 9.43 0.90
C TYR A 255 22.29 8.24 1.77
N SER A 256 22.14 8.43 3.07
CA SER A 256 21.77 7.36 4.00
C SER A 256 20.42 6.72 3.69
N VAL A 257 19.49 7.49 3.11
CA VAL A 257 18.16 7.01 2.71
C VAL A 257 18.05 6.67 1.23
N THR A 258 19.10 6.90 0.43
CA THR A 258 19.12 6.56 -1.00
C THR A 258 19.90 5.26 -1.19
N PRO A 259 19.27 4.11 -1.51
CA PRO A 259 19.96 2.84 -1.67
C PRO A 259 21.15 2.84 -2.63
N LEU A 260 21.07 3.60 -3.75
CA LEU A 260 22.21 3.77 -4.66
C LEU A 260 23.36 4.64 -4.11
N GLY A 261 23.21 5.22 -2.91
CA GLY A 261 24.27 5.94 -2.18
C GLY A 261 24.76 7.22 -2.86
N ARG A 262 24.00 7.78 -3.81
CA ARG A 262 24.38 8.98 -4.56
C ARG A 262 23.16 9.77 -5.03
N LEU A 263 23.39 11.03 -5.40
CA LEU A 263 22.41 11.82 -6.14
C LEU A 263 22.22 11.27 -7.55
N GLY A 264 21.00 11.41 -8.09
CA GLY A 264 20.71 11.10 -9.47
C GLY A 264 21.25 12.17 -10.43
N GLU A 265 21.45 11.81 -11.69
CA GLU A 265 21.84 12.71 -12.76
C GLU A 265 20.60 13.17 -13.57
N PRO A 266 20.57 14.39 -14.13
CA PRO A 266 19.47 14.85 -14.98
C PRO A 266 19.11 13.88 -16.12
N LYS A 267 20.13 13.21 -16.68
CA LYS A 267 19.96 12.22 -17.74
C LYS A 267 19.17 10.98 -17.31
N GLU A 268 19.28 10.57 -16.05
CA GLU A 268 18.52 9.43 -15.52
C GLU A 268 17.01 9.75 -15.45
N VAL A 269 16.67 11.01 -15.21
CA VAL A 269 15.28 11.50 -15.26
C VAL A 269 14.81 11.64 -16.71
N SER A 270 15.63 12.22 -17.59
CA SER A 270 15.24 12.42 -19.00
C SER A 270 15.01 11.11 -19.73
N SER A 271 15.82 10.07 -19.49
CA SER A 271 15.63 8.76 -20.11
C SER A 271 14.29 8.11 -19.70
N ALA A 272 13.92 8.18 -18.42
CA ALA A 272 12.62 7.66 -17.95
C ALA A 272 11.44 8.45 -18.53
N LEU A 273 11.57 9.78 -18.63
CA LEU A 273 10.56 10.62 -19.24
C LEU A 273 10.43 10.36 -20.74
N ALA A 274 11.55 10.26 -21.46
CA ALA A 274 11.56 9.96 -22.88
C ALA A 274 10.94 8.59 -23.17
N PHE A 275 11.18 7.58 -22.33
CA PHE A 275 10.48 6.30 -22.41
C PHE A 275 8.96 6.47 -22.37
N LEU A 276 8.43 7.30 -21.47
CA LEU A 276 6.99 7.59 -21.39
C LEU A 276 6.46 8.36 -22.61
N CYS A 277 7.32 9.06 -23.34
CA CYS A 277 6.97 9.74 -24.59
C CYS A 277 6.93 8.78 -25.79
N LEU A 278 7.68 7.67 -25.75
CA LEU A 278 7.84 6.76 -26.89
C LEU A 278 6.58 5.92 -27.18
N PRO A 279 6.38 5.49 -28.45
CA PRO A 279 5.35 4.51 -28.78
C PRO A 279 5.50 3.17 -28.03
N ALA A 280 6.71 2.83 -27.58
CA ALA A 280 6.96 1.65 -26.76
C ALA A 280 6.16 1.63 -25.45
N SER A 281 5.79 2.79 -24.90
CA SER A 281 4.97 2.94 -23.70
C SER A 281 3.49 3.20 -24.00
N SER A 282 2.99 2.80 -25.18
CA SER A 282 1.62 3.11 -25.64
C SER A 282 0.49 2.61 -24.73
N TYR A 283 0.77 1.63 -23.86
CA TYR A 283 -0.19 1.11 -22.87
C TYR A 283 0.04 1.66 -21.44
N ILE A 284 0.92 2.65 -21.27
CA ILE A 284 1.25 3.27 -19.98
C ILE A 284 0.59 4.65 -19.90
N THR A 285 -0.43 4.77 -19.06
CA THR A 285 -1.12 6.02 -18.73
C THR A 285 -1.55 6.02 -17.25
N GLY A 286 -1.66 7.19 -16.64
CA GLY A 286 -2.01 7.37 -15.23
C GLY A 286 -0.89 7.02 -14.25
N GLN A 287 0.32 6.73 -14.74
CA GLN A 287 1.44 6.32 -13.90
C GLN A 287 2.26 7.52 -13.41
N ILE A 288 2.82 7.37 -12.21
CA ILE A 288 3.83 8.26 -11.67
C ILE A 288 5.06 7.40 -11.39
N ILE A 289 6.08 7.53 -12.23
CA ILE A 289 7.30 6.71 -12.15
C ILE A 289 8.33 7.43 -11.27
N CYS A 290 8.75 6.80 -10.18
CA CYS A 290 9.83 7.33 -9.34
C CYS A 290 11.19 7.09 -9.98
N VAL A 291 12.05 8.13 -9.99
CA VAL A 291 13.45 8.06 -10.42
C VAL A 291 14.29 8.58 -9.25
N ASP A 292 14.61 7.68 -8.33
CA ASP A 292 14.93 8.07 -6.96
C ASP A 292 16.06 7.27 -6.30
N GLY A 293 16.76 6.45 -7.06
CA GLY A 293 17.85 5.63 -6.53
C GLY A 293 17.41 4.57 -5.52
N GLY A 294 16.13 4.19 -5.52
CA GLY A 294 15.53 3.23 -4.58
C GLY A 294 14.95 3.88 -3.33
N MET A 295 14.94 5.22 -3.21
CA MET A 295 14.41 5.91 -2.03
C MET A 295 12.95 5.55 -1.75
N MET A 296 12.12 5.36 -2.78
CA MET A 296 10.73 4.93 -2.63
C MET A 296 10.56 3.41 -2.58
N ASP A 297 11.64 2.61 -2.60
CA ASP A 297 11.53 1.17 -2.37
C ASP A 297 10.90 0.96 -0.99
N ASN A 298 9.69 0.42 -1.01
CA ASN A 298 8.69 0.64 0.02
C ASN A 298 8.90 -0.38 1.14
N ASN A 299 10.04 -0.28 1.85
CA ASN A 299 10.38 -1.11 3.02
C ASN A 299 9.28 -1.10 4.10
N ARG A 300 8.29 -0.21 4.02
CA ARG A 300 7.12 -0.21 4.90
C ARG A 300 6.19 -1.39 4.69
N TRP A 301 6.12 -1.97 3.49
CA TRP A 301 5.25 -3.09 3.13
C TRP A 301 6.05 -4.34 2.73
N SER A 302 7.28 -4.46 3.24
CA SER A 302 8.16 -5.60 3.02
C SER A 302 8.67 -6.13 4.37
N LEU A 303 8.91 -7.44 4.43
CA LEU A 303 9.62 -8.12 5.52
C LEU A 303 10.98 -8.66 5.05
N GLN A 304 11.46 -8.23 3.88
CA GLN A 304 12.74 -8.65 3.35
C GLN A 304 13.87 -8.37 4.36
N GLY A 305 14.62 -9.41 4.72
CA GLY A 305 15.69 -9.33 5.71
C GLY A 305 15.24 -9.43 7.16
N MET A 306 13.93 -9.52 7.44
CA MET A 306 13.42 -9.76 8.80
C MET A 306 13.40 -11.25 9.14
N THR A 307 13.59 -11.55 10.42
CA THR A 307 13.54 -12.91 10.96
C THR A 307 12.31 -13.14 11.84
N ALA A 308 11.67 -14.29 11.71
CA ALA A 308 10.45 -14.59 12.46
C ALA A 308 10.48 -15.98 13.14
N LEU A 309 9.90 -16.07 14.33
CA LEU A 309 9.54 -17.31 15.00
C LEU A 309 8.02 -17.42 15.10
N VAL A 310 7.44 -18.48 14.56
CA VAL A 310 6.00 -18.79 14.67
C VAL A 310 5.81 -20.09 15.43
N THR A 311 5.07 -20.05 16.55
CA THR A 311 4.77 -21.26 17.33
C THR A 311 3.48 -21.93 16.86
N GLY A 312 3.46 -23.26 16.75
CA GLY A 312 2.31 -24.01 16.23
C GLY A 312 2.00 -23.71 14.77
N GLY A 313 3.04 -23.55 13.95
CA GLY A 313 2.90 -23.06 12.58
C GLY A 313 2.65 -24.14 11.53
N ALA A 314 2.55 -25.42 11.88
CA ALA A 314 2.42 -26.47 10.87
C ALA A 314 1.00 -26.62 10.29
N SER A 315 -0.03 -26.04 10.92
CA SER A 315 -1.42 -26.13 10.46
C SER A 315 -2.26 -24.90 10.83
N GLY A 316 -3.48 -24.81 10.27
CA GLY A 316 -4.48 -23.81 10.65
C GLY A 316 -4.00 -22.37 10.51
N ILE A 317 -4.29 -21.52 11.51
CA ILE A 317 -3.88 -20.11 11.55
C ILE A 317 -2.36 -19.96 11.47
N GLY A 318 -1.62 -20.79 12.20
CA GLY A 318 -0.15 -20.73 12.23
C GLY A 318 0.48 -20.98 10.85
N HIS A 319 -0.03 -21.96 10.10
CA HIS A 319 0.42 -22.23 8.73
C HIS A 319 0.16 -21.04 7.80
N ALA A 320 -1.04 -20.46 7.85
CA ALA A 320 -1.38 -19.29 7.06
C ALA A 320 -0.49 -18.08 7.41
N ILE A 321 -0.17 -17.88 8.69
CA ILE A 321 0.76 -16.81 9.13
C ILE A 321 2.16 -17.04 8.56
N VAL A 322 2.69 -18.28 8.59
CA VAL A 322 4.00 -18.58 8.01
C VAL A 322 4.01 -18.34 6.50
N ASP A 323 2.97 -18.83 5.80
CA ASP A 323 2.84 -18.65 4.35
C ASP A 323 2.84 -17.17 3.95
N GLU A 324 2.08 -16.35 4.67
CA GLU A 324 1.94 -14.94 4.37
C GLU A 324 3.19 -14.15 4.79
N LEU A 325 3.77 -14.36 5.97
CA LEU A 325 5.05 -13.75 6.36
C LEU A 325 6.16 -14.05 5.34
N ALA A 326 6.23 -15.29 4.84
CA ALA A 326 7.23 -15.70 3.87
C ALA A 326 7.01 -15.04 2.50
N SER A 327 5.74 -14.86 2.09
CA SER A 327 5.39 -14.14 0.86
C SER A 327 5.82 -12.67 0.85
N PHE A 328 6.00 -12.07 2.03
CA PHE A 328 6.54 -10.72 2.23
C PHE A 328 8.08 -10.69 2.40
N GLY A 329 8.76 -11.83 2.28
CA GLY A 329 10.23 -11.90 2.27
C GLY A 329 10.89 -12.19 3.62
N ALA A 330 10.11 -12.55 4.67
CA ALA A 330 10.69 -12.92 5.96
C ALA A 330 11.43 -14.26 5.91
N ARG A 331 12.53 -14.38 6.66
CA ARG A 331 13.19 -15.65 6.96
C ARG A 331 12.59 -16.23 8.24
N ILE A 332 12.04 -17.43 8.18
CA ILE A 332 11.16 -17.94 9.25
C ILE A 332 11.72 -19.23 9.86
N HIS A 333 11.62 -19.33 11.18
CA HIS A 333 11.71 -20.57 11.92
C HIS A 333 10.34 -20.89 12.52
N VAL A 334 9.83 -22.09 12.27
CA VAL A 334 8.54 -22.55 12.79
C VAL A 334 8.76 -23.68 13.78
N CYS A 335 7.97 -23.72 14.85
CA CYS A 335 7.86 -24.92 15.67
C CYS A 335 6.44 -25.48 15.67
N ASP A 336 6.35 -26.79 15.81
CA ASP A 336 5.10 -27.51 16.05
C ASP A 336 5.39 -28.78 16.84
N ARG A 337 4.40 -29.36 17.52
CA ARG A 337 4.56 -30.64 18.21
C ARG A 337 4.46 -31.83 17.25
N SER A 338 3.80 -31.65 16.11
CA SER A 338 3.64 -32.72 15.11
C SER A 338 4.77 -32.65 14.09
N GLU A 339 5.72 -33.58 14.19
CA GLU A 339 6.80 -33.72 13.21
C GLU A 339 6.26 -33.97 11.80
N THR A 340 5.22 -34.80 11.68
CA THR A 340 4.62 -35.14 10.39
C THR A 340 4.03 -33.91 9.69
N LEU A 341 3.20 -33.13 10.38
CA LEU A 341 2.62 -31.92 9.79
C LEU A 341 3.70 -30.87 9.51
N LEU A 342 4.68 -30.74 10.40
CA LEU A 342 5.79 -29.81 10.21
C LEU A 342 6.58 -30.13 8.94
N ASN A 343 6.93 -31.39 8.70
CA ASN A 343 7.67 -31.82 7.52
C ASN A 343 6.87 -31.64 6.22
N GLN A 344 5.55 -31.86 6.26
CA GLN A 344 4.66 -31.58 5.13
C GLN A 344 4.69 -30.09 4.77
N SER A 345 4.48 -29.22 5.76
CA SER A 345 4.45 -27.76 5.56
C SER A 345 5.80 -27.20 5.10
N LEU A 346 6.92 -27.71 5.64
CA LEU A 346 8.27 -27.35 5.17
C LEU A 346 8.46 -27.69 3.68
N SER A 347 8.01 -28.88 3.25
CA SER A 347 8.08 -29.29 1.84
C SER A 347 7.21 -28.41 0.93
N GLU A 348 6.08 -27.91 1.44
CA GLU A 348 5.22 -26.98 0.71
C GLU A 348 5.87 -25.60 0.54
N TRP A 349 6.44 -25.04 1.61
CA TRP A 349 7.10 -23.74 1.57
C TRP A 349 8.40 -23.76 0.75
N GLU A 350 9.16 -24.86 0.81
CA GLU A 350 10.34 -25.06 -0.04
C GLU A 350 9.96 -25.00 -1.53
N ARG A 351 8.86 -25.64 -1.93
CA ARG A 351 8.34 -25.61 -3.31
C ARG A 351 7.92 -24.21 -3.75
N LYS A 352 7.48 -23.35 -2.83
CA LYS A 352 7.17 -21.94 -3.07
C LYS A 352 8.43 -21.06 -3.11
N GLY A 353 9.62 -21.60 -2.83
CA GLY A 353 10.87 -20.86 -2.76
C GLY A 353 11.03 -20.04 -1.47
N PHE A 354 10.26 -20.36 -0.43
CA PHE A 354 10.28 -19.62 0.83
C PHE A 354 11.43 -20.06 1.74
N GLN A 355 12.01 -19.12 2.48
CA GLN A 355 13.07 -19.38 3.45
C GLN A 355 12.48 -19.75 4.82
N VAL A 356 11.96 -20.97 4.93
CA VAL A 356 11.36 -21.49 6.16
C VAL A 356 12.13 -22.72 6.64
N SER A 357 12.48 -22.73 7.92
CA SER A 357 13.05 -23.88 8.63
C SER A 357 12.18 -24.24 9.82
N GLY A 358 12.33 -25.45 10.38
CA GLY A 358 11.54 -25.83 11.56
C GLY A 358 12.21 -26.80 12.52
N SER A 359 11.60 -26.95 13.70
CA SER A 359 11.86 -28.07 14.61
C SER A 359 10.64 -28.41 15.45
N VAL A 360 10.61 -29.66 15.92
CA VAL A 360 9.63 -30.11 16.89
C VAL A 360 9.84 -29.40 18.23
N CYS A 361 8.75 -28.95 18.85
CA CYS A 361 8.76 -28.39 20.20
C CYS A 361 7.38 -28.54 20.84
N ASP A 362 7.30 -29.25 21.97
CA ASP A 362 6.18 -29.14 22.89
C ASP A 362 6.34 -27.87 23.74
N VAL A 363 5.49 -26.88 23.49
CA VAL A 363 5.58 -25.59 24.18
C VAL A 363 5.26 -25.69 25.68
N THR A 364 4.65 -26.78 26.14
CA THR A 364 4.43 -27.02 27.58
C THR A 364 5.73 -27.42 28.29
N SER A 365 6.70 -27.95 27.55
CA SER A 365 8.02 -28.35 28.06
C SER A 365 8.97 -27.15 28.12
N ARG A 366 9.35 -26.75 29.34
CA ARG A 366 10.30 -25.63 29.54
C ARG A 366 11.67 -25.87 28.89
N PRO A 367 12.32 -27.04 29.04
CA PRO A 367 13.60 -27.32 28.40
C PRO A 367 13.53 -27.28 26.86
N GLU A 368 12.41 -27.68 26.27
CA GLU A 368 12.23 -27.61 24.82
C GLU A 368 12.07 -26.16 24.33
N ARG A 369 11.37 -25.29 25.09
CA ARG A 369 11.31 -23.85 24.81
C ARG A 369 12.71 -23.22 24.79
N GLU A 370 13.54 -23.56 25.77
CA GLU A 370 14.93 -23.07 25.86
C GLU A 370 15.79 -23.57 24.70
N THR A 371 15.70 -24.86 24.37
CA THR A 371 16.41 -25.47 23.23
C THR A 371 16.00 -24.83 21.90
N LEU A 372 14.70 -24.62 21.68
CA LEU A 372 14.19 -23.93 20.49
C LEU A 372 14.75 -22.51 20.39
N MET A 373 14.78 -21.76 21.49
CA MET A 373 15.28 -20.39 21.49
C MET A 373 16.80 -20.30 21.28
N GLN A 374 17.58 -21.26 21.77
CA GLN A 374 19.00 -21.37 21.43
C GLN A 374 19.21 -21.61 19.93
N LYS A 375 18.42 -22.51 19.33
CA LYS A 375 18.46 -22.76 17.89
C LYS A 375 18.07 -21.51 17.08
N VAL A 376 17.00 -20.81 17.47
CA VAL A 376 16.56 -19.56 16.84
C VAL A 376 17.65 -18.48 16.94
N SER A 377 18.28 -18.33 18.11
CA SER A 377 19.40 -17.42 18.32
C SER A 377 20.55 -17.73 17.36
N SER A 378 20.94 -19.01 17.22
CA SER A 378 22.00 -19.42 16.30
C SER A 378 21.63 -19.23 14.83
N LEU A 379 20.39 -19.54 14.43
CA LEU A 379 19.93 -19.43 13.03
C LEU A 379 19.84 -17.98 12.58
N PHE A 380 19.54 -17.07 13.50
CA PHE A 380 19.28 -15.67 13.22
C PHE A 380 20.36 -14.72 13.75
N ASP A 381 21.56 -15.24 14.01
CA ASP A 381 22.72 -14.43 14.41
C ASP A 381 22.44 -13.53 15.63
N GLY A 382 21.67 -14.05 16.59
CA GLY A 382 21.26 -13.35 17.79
C GLY A 382 20.18 -12.27 17.58
N LYS A 383 19.51 -12.22 16.42
CA LYS A 383 18.53 -11.17 16.08
C LYS A 383 17.21 -11.75 15.61
N LEU A 384 16.15 -11.55 16.40
CA LEU A 384 14.79 -11.95 16.04
C LEU A 384 13.94 -10.69 15.83
N ASN A 385 13.29 -10.51 14.68
CA ASN A 385 12.39 -9.36 14.50
C ASN A 385 10.97 -9.66 14.99
N ILE A 386 10.45 -10.86 14.70
CA ILE A 386 9.04 -11.19 14.87
C ILE A 386 8.89 -12.44 15.74
N LEU A 387 8.11 -12.34 16.81
CA LEU A 387 7.62 -13.49 17.58
C LEU A 387 6.10 -13.59 17.45
N VAL A 388 5.60 -14.68 16.88
CA VAL A 388 4.17 -14.98 16.86
C VAL A 388 3.87 -16.13 17.83
N ASN A 389 3.24 -15.76 18.95
CA ASN A 389 2.70 -16.71 19.93
C ASN A 389 1.33 -17.19 19.46
N ASN A 390 1.32 -18.23 18.60
CA ASN A 390 0.11 -18.75 17.98
C ASN A 390 -0.45 -20.01 18.67
N VAL A 391 0.38 -20.79 19.38
CA VAL A 391 -0.10 -22.01 20.04
C VAL A 391 -1.28 -21.74 20.99
N GLY A 392 -2.32 -22.55 20.86
CA GLY A 392 -3.45 -22.58 21.77
C GLY A 392 -4.18 -23.92 21.69
N ALA A 393 -4.76 -24.32 22.81
CA ALA A 393 -5.63 -25.49 22.90
C ALA A 393 -6.84 -25.18 23.77
N ILE A 394 -7.95 -25.87 23.48
CA ILE A 394 -9.21 -25.74 24.21
C ILE A 394 -9.74 -27.13 24.57
N ARG A 395 -10.13 -27.31 25.85
CA ARG A 395 -11.01 -28.39 26.29
C ARG A 395 -12.31 -27.76 26.72
N SER A 396 -13.35 -27.87 25.89
CA SER A 396 -14.63 -27.20 26.14
C SER A 396 -15.43 -27.95 27.20
N LYS A 397 -15.68 -27.30 28.35
CA LYS A 397 -16.56 -27.78 29.42
C LYS A 397 -17.34 -26.62 30.05
N PRO A 398 -18.52 -26.89 30.65
CA PRO A 398 -19.15 -26.00 31.63
C PRO A 398 -18.18 -25.71 32.79
N THR A 399 -18.26 -24.52 33.38
CA THR A 399 -17.30 -24.07 34.40
C THR A 399 -17.22 -25.01 35.60
N ILE A 400 -18.35 -25.61 36.01
CA ILE A 400 -18.42 -26.51 37.17
C ILE A 400 -17.83 -27.91 36.91
N GLU A 401 -17.47 -28.23 35.67
CA GLU A 401 -16.93 -29.54 35.26
C GLU A 401 -15.41 -29.51 35.02
N TYR A 402 -14.77 -28.34 35.14
CA TYR A 402 -13.32 -28.26 35.02
C TYR A 402 -12.62 -28.86 36.23
N THR A 403 -11.57 -29.64 35.96
CA THR A 403 -10.68 -30.17 36.99
C THR A 403 -9.40 -29.35 37.12
N ALA A 404 -8.59 -29.64 38.13
CA ALA A 404 -7.27 -29.03 38.29
C ALA A 404 -6.35 -29.33 37.09
N GLU A 405 -6.46 -30.53 36.51
CA GLU A 405 -5.72 -30.94 35.32
C GLU A 405 -6.12 -30.13 34.08
N ASP A 406 -7.41 -29.82 33.91
CA ASP A 406 -7.86 -28.96 32.83
C ASP A 406 -7.38 -27.52 33.00
N PHE A 407 -7.35 -27.02 34.23
CA PHE A 407 -6.78 -25.71 34.53
C PHE A 407 -5.30 -25.65 34.18
N ALA A 408 -4.51 -26.61 34.70
CA ALA A 408 -3.08 -26.71 34.41
C ALA A 408 -2.79 -26.84 32.92
N PHE A 409 -3.59 -27.61 32.17
CA PHE A 409 -3.46 -27.77 30.72
C PHE A 409 -3.61 -26.44 29.97
N HIS A 410 -4.69 -25.68 30.24
CA HIS A 410 -4.91 -24.41 29.54
C HIS A 410 -3.87 -23.36 29.93
N ILE A 411 -3.50 -23.28 31.22
CA ILE A 411 -2.52 -22.29 31.69
C ILE A 411 -1.14 -22.56 31.10
N SER A 412 -0.65 -23.79 31.21
CA SER A 412 0.67 -24.18 30.68
C SER A 412 0.76 -23.96 29.17
N THR A 413 -0.26 -24.39 28.42
CA THR A 413 -0.27 -24.33 26.96
C THR A 413 -0.51 -22.93 26.41
N ASN A 414 -1.53 -22.21 26.91
CA ASN A 414 -2.01 -20.98 26.28
C ASN A 414 -1.38 -19.71 26.84
N LEU A 415 -0.89 -19.72 28.08
CA LEU A 415 -0.39 -18.52 28.76
C LEU A 415 1.08 -18.64 29.16
N GLU A 416 1.44 -19.66 29.93
CA GLU A 416 2.80 -19.83 30.46
C GLU A 416 3.82 -20.01 29.33
N ALA A 417 3.50 -20.81 28.32
CA ALA A 417 4.30 -20.98 27.12
C ALA A 417 4.63 -19.63 26.46
N ALA A 418 3.59 -18.84 26.15
CA ALA A 418 3.73 -17.55 25.48
C ALA A 418 4.51 -16.53 26.33
N TYR A 419 4.25 -16.49 27.64
CA TYR A 419 4.96 -15.62 28.57
C TYR A 419 6.47 -15.95 28.60
N HIS A 420 6.83 -17.22 28.72
CA HIS A 420 8.23 -17.63 28.75
C HIS A 420 8.95 -17.39 27.41
N PHE A 421 8.28 -17.62 26.27
CA PHE A 421 8.85 -17.27 24.97
C PHE A 421 9.14 -15.77 24.86
N CYS A 422 8.29 -14.90 25.39
CA CYS A 422 8.58 -13.46 25.46
C CYS A 422 9.85 -13.20 26.29
N GLN A 423 10.02 -13.84 27.45
CA GLN A 423 11.23 -13.69 28.27
C GLN A 423 12.50 -14.14 27.53
N LEU A 424 12.46 -15.31 26.89
CA LEU A 424 13.61 -15.87 26.17
C LEU A 424 13.97 -15.09 24.90
N SER A 425 12.97 -14.51 24.23
CA SER A 425 13.15 -13.78 22.96
C SER A 425 13.51 -12.31 23.14
N HIS A 426 13.24 -11.70 24.30
CA HIS A 426 13.55 -10.29 24.58
C HIS A 426 14.96 -9.86 24.15
N PRO A 427 16.06 -10.55 24.52
CA PRO A 427 17.40 -10.12 24.09
C PRO A 427 17.57 -10.14 22.56
N LEU A 428 16.96 -11.12 21.87
CA LEU A 428 17.01 -11.23 20.40
C LEU A 428 16.16 -10.15 19.72
N LEU A 429 14.99 -9.87 20.27
CA LEU A 429 14.06 -8.83 19.82
C LEU A 429 14.70 -7.44 19.94
N LYS A 430 15.31 -7.17 21.10
CA LYS A 430 16.05 -5.93 21.35
C LYS A 430 17.25 -5.79 20.40
N ALA A 431 18.03 -6.86 20.20
CA ALA A 431 19.19 -6.85 19.32
C ALA A 431 18.83 -6.62 17.83
N SER A 432 17.59 -6.92 17.43
CA SER A 432 17.13 -6.70 16.06
C SER A 432 16.90 -5.23 15.71
N GLY A 433 16.67 -4.34 16.70
CA GLY A 433 16.32 -2.93 16.51
C GLY A 433 14.90 -2.69 15.96
N PHE A 434 14.16 -3.75 15.61
CA PHE A 434 12.78 -3.69 15.16
C PHE A 434 12.04 -4.95 15.64
N GLY A 435 11.74 -4.98 16.95
CA GLY A 435 11.10 -6.11 17.61
C GLY A 435 9.57 -6.01 17.55
N ASN A 436 8.91 -7.12 17.26
CA ASN A 436 7.45 -7.22 17.22
C ASN A 436 6.96 -8.56 17.78
N ILE A 437 5.98 -8.51 18.68
CA ILE A 437 5.33 -9.66 19.28
C ILE A 437 3.86 -9.63 18.92
N VAL A 438 3.34 -10.74 18.39
CA VAL A 438 1.91 -10.92 18.14
C VAL A 438 1.40 -12.13 18.90
N PHE A 439 0.39 -11.93 19.74
CA PHE A 439 -0.33 -13.01 20.40
C PHE A 439 -1.59 -13.36 19.62
N ILE A 440 -1.80 -14.65 19.33
CA ILE A 440 -3.09 -15.13 18.84
C ILE A 440 -3.99 -15.40 20.04
N SER A 441 -4.89 -14.44 20.28
CA SER A 441 -5.90 -14.46 21.33
C SER A 441 -7.19 -15.16 20.85
N SER A 442 -8.36 -14.68 21.28
CA SER A 442 -9.70 -15.14 20.90
C SER A 442 -10.70 -14.03 21.22
N ILE A 443 -11.80 -13.93 20.47
CA ILE A 443 -12.94 -13.09 20.87
C ILE A 443 -13.44 -13.42 22.28
N THR A 444 -13.28 -14.66 22.73
CA THR A 444 -13.72 -15.08 24.07
C THR A 444 -12.83 -14.51 25.18
N GLY A 445 -11.67 -13.93 24.83
CA GLY A 445 -10.88 -13.09 25.72
C GLY A 445 -11.35 -11.63 25.79
N VAL A 446 -12.39 -11.27 25.04
CA VAL A 446 -12.99 -9.92 24.97
C VAL A 446 -14.45 -9.96 25.40
N VAL A 447 -15.21 -10.96 24.95
CA VAL A 447 -16.62 -11.20 25.28
C VAL A 447 -16.81 -12.55 25.95
N SER A 448 -17.94 -12.76 26.62
CA SER A 448 -18.24 -14.04 27.27
C SER A 448 -18.75 -15.10 26.28
N ALA A 449 -18.50 -16.35 26.62
CA ALA A 449 -19.08 -17.54 25.99
C ALA A 449 -19.69 -18.44 27.08
N THR A 450 -20.66 -19.28 26.72
CA THR A 450 -21.38 -20.16 27.67
C THR A 450 -20.57 -21.37 28.13
N PHE A 451 -19.40 -21.61 27.52
CA PHE A 451 -18.44 -22.67 27.84
C PHE A 451 -17.01 -22.14 27.63
N GLY A 452 -16.00 -22.87 28.11
CA GLY A 452 -14.60 -22.48 27.84
C GLY A 452 -14.03 -21.42 28.78
N SER A 453 -14.54 -21.24 29.99
CA SER A 453 -14.17 -20.14 30.90
C SER A 453 -12.65 -20.03 31.18
N ILE A 454 -11.95 -21.15 31.39
CA ILE A 454 -10.50 -21.16 31.59
C ILE A 454 -9.76 -20.76 30.31
N TYR A 455 -10.17 -21.29 29.15
CA TYR A 455 -9.63 -20.88 27.86
C TYR A 455 -9.78 -19.37 27.63
N SER A 456 -10.99 -18.84 27.83
CA SER A 456 -11.31 -17.42 27.74
C SER A 456 -10.45 -16.58 28.69
N ALA A 457 -10.24 -17.03 29.92
CA ALA A 457 -9.35 -16.38 30.88
C ALA A 457 -7.89 -16.33 30.36
N THR A 458 -7.37 -17.42 29.79
CA THR A 458 -6.02 -17.42 29.20
C THR A 458 -5.89 -16.46 28.02
N LYS A 459 -6.90 -16.36 27.16
CA LYS A 459 -6.90 -15.45 26.02
C LYS A 459 -7.05 -13.98 26.45
N GLY A 460 -7.86 -13.71 27.47
CA GLY A 460 -7.92 -12.39 28.14
C GLY A 460 -6.58 -12.00 28.77
N ALA A 461 -5.87 -12.96 29.39
CA ALA A 461 -4.53 -12.73 29.92
C ALA A 461 -3.51 -12.39 28.84
N LEU A 462 -3.57 -13.02 27.66
CA LEU A 462 -2.72 -12.64 26.51
C LEU A 462 -2.99 -11.20 26.04
N ASN A 463 -4.26 -10.77 26.02
CA ASN A 463 -4.62 -9.39 25.68
C ASN A 463 -4.00 -8.39 26.65
N GLN A 464 -4.03 -8.69 27.95
CA GLN A 464 -3.39 -7.85 28.97
C GLN A 464 -1.86 -7.90 28.88
N LEU A 465 -1.29 -9.08 28.65
CA LEU A 465 0.15 -9.24 28.48
C LEU A 465 0.67 -8.40 27.30
N ALA A 466 -0.05 -8.37 26.17
CA ALA A 466 0.30 -7.51 25.04
C ALA A 466 0.38 -6.03 25.43
N ARG A 467 -0.57 -5.52 26.22
CA ARG A 467 -0.56 -4.14 26.74
C ARG A 467 0.63 -3.86 27.67
N ASN A 468 0.91 -4.78 28.58
CA ASN A 468 2.04 -4.67 29.50
C ASN A 468 3.38 -4.62 28.74
N LEU A 469 3.64 -5.61 27.88
CA LEU A 469 4.88 -5.68 27.11
C LEU A 469 5.03 -4.48 26.16
N ALA A 470 3.94 -3.99 25.58
CA ALA A 470 3.95 -2.80 24.74
C ALA A 470 4.45 -1.56 25.48
N CYS A 471 4.12 -1.39 26.76
CA CYS A 471 4.59 -0.29 27.59
C CYS A 471 6.00 -0.55 28.14
N GLU A 472 6.24 -1.75 28.67
CA GLU A 472 7.49 -2.13 29.33
C GLU A 472 8.67 -2.15 28.35
N TRP A 473 8.46 -2.60 27.11
CA TRP A 473 9.54 -2.83 26.14
C TRP A 473 9.59 -1.80 24.99
N ALA A 474 8.80 -0.73 25.07
CA ALA A 474 8.82 0.35 24.08
C ALA A 474 10.21 0.98 23.94
N ASN A 475 10.92 1.21 25.06
CA ASN A 475 12.27 1.77 25.07
C ASN A 475 13.33 0.85 24.43
N ASP A 476 13.03 -0.45 24.33
CA ASP A 476 13.87 -1.42 23.64
C ASP A 476 13.51 -1.55 22.15
N GLY A 477 12.60 -0.71 21.64
CA GLY A 477 12.13 -0.76 20.25
C GLY A 477 11.26 -1.99 19.94
N ILE A 478 10.60 -2.56 20.97
CA ILE A 478 9.76 -3.75 20.83
C ILE A 478 8.28 -3.36 20.93
N ARG A 479 7.50 -3.80 19.95
CA ARG A 479 6.03 -3.66 19.94
C ARG A 479 5.38 -4.98 20.32
N ALA A 480 4.21 -4.92 20.96
CA ALA A 480 3.44 -6.10 21.29
C ALA A 480 1.95 -5.86 21.05
N ASN A 481 1.28 -6.74 20.31
CA ASN A 481 -0.16 -6.66 20.02
C ASN A 481 -0.81 -8.04 20.16
N ALA A 482 -2.14 -8.06 20.32
CA ALA A 482 -2.95 -9.26 20.29
C ALA A 482 -3.95 -9.21 19.14
N VAL A 483 -4.11 -10.35 18.46
CA VAL A 483 -5.16 -10.56 17.45
C VAL A 483 -6.18 -11.50 18.05
N ALA A 484 -7.48 -11.16 18.01
CA ALA A 484 -8.57 -11.92 18.63
C ALA A 484 -9.54 -12.46 17.56
N PRO A 485 -9.26 -13.63 16.97
CA PRO A 485 -10.16 -14.24 15.99
C PRO A 485 -11.46 -14.74 16.61
N ASN A 486 -12.54 -14.76 15.81
CA ASN A 486 -13.70 -15.62 16.05
C ASN A 486 -13.39 -17.06 15.60
N VAL A 487 -14.39 -17.92 15.47
CA VAL A 487 -14.22 -19.27 14.93
C VAL A 487 -13.70 -19.18 13.50
N ILE A 488 -12.48 -19.69 13.32
CA ILE A 488 -11.80 -19.81 12.04
C ILE A 488 -11.86 -21.26 11.60
N ASN A 489 -12.06 -21.51 10.31
CA ASN A 489 -12.07 -22.84 9.72
C ASN A 489 -10.68 -23.52 9.83
N THR A 490 -10.47 -24.33 10.86
CA THR A 490 -9.18 -24.99 11.17
C THR A 490 -9.42 -26.37 11.78
N PRO A 491 -8.40 -27.25 11.81
CA PRO A 491 -8.53 -28.54 12.51
C PRO A 491 -8.94 -28.41 13.99
N LEU A 492 -8.53 -27.35 14.69
CA LEU A 492 -8.85 -27.12 16.11
C LEU A 492 -10.34 -26.83 16.33
N SER A 493 -11.00 -26.16 15.38
CA SER A 493 -12.41 -25.79 15.47
C SER A 493 -13.34 -26.80 14.79
N GLN A 494 -12.82 -27.83 14.14
CA GLN A 494 -13.62 -28.77 13.35
C GLN A 494 -14.75 -29.43 14.16
N SER A 495 -14.45 -29.90 15.38
CA SER A 495 -15.47 -30.50 16.25
C SER A 495 -16.58 -29.54 16.65
N PHE A 496 -16.29 -28.24 16.72
CA PHE A 496 -17.30 -27.20 16.94
C PHE A 496 -18.12 -26.93 15.67
N LEU A 497 -17.49 -27.01 14.49
CA LEU A 497 -18.14 -26.77 13.19
C LEU A 497 -19.01 -27.93 12.71
N ASP A 498 -18.75 -29.14 13.21
CA ASP A 498 -19.55 -30.34 12.95
C ASP A 498 -20.85 -30.36 13.78
N ASP A 499 -20.94 -29.58 14.86
CA ASP A 499 -22.17 -29.38 15.65
C ASP A 499 -23.04 -28.31 14.99
N LEU A 500 -24.11 -28.75 14.32
CA LEU A 500 -25.04 -27.87 13.60
C LEU A 500 -25.69 -26.80 14.49
N GLY A 501 -26.01 -27.12 15.74
CA GLY A 501 -26.67 -26.18 16.64
C GLY A 501 -25.73 -25.07 17.12
N LEU A 502 -24.49 -25.43 17.45
CA LEU A 502 -23.45 -24.45 17.80
C LEU A 502 -23.05 -23.58 16.60
N LYS A 503 -22.98 -24.17 15.40
CA LYS A 503 -22.70 -23.47 14.15
C LYS A 503 -23.78 -22.44 13.80
N GLU A 504 -25.06 -22.81 13.86
CA GLU A 504 -26.18 -21.89 13.63
C GLU A 504 -26.23 -20.76 14.67
N SER A 505 -26.00 -21.09 15.95
CA SER A 505 -25.91 -20.10 17.03
C SER A 505 -24.77 -19.10 16.82
N LEU A 506 -23.63 -19.55 16.31
CA LEU A 506 -22.52 -18.66 15.99
C LEU A 506 -22.83 -17.75 14.78
N PHE A 507 -23.37 -18.32 13.70
CA PHE A 507 -23.62 -17.58 12.45
C PHE A 507 -24.72 -16.55 12.62
N SER A 508 -25.76 -16.86 13.38
CA SER A 508 -26.82 -15.89 13.71
C SER A 508 -26.30 -14.66 14.46
N ARG A 509 -25.19 -14.79 15.21
CA ARG A 509 -24.57 -13.69 15.96
C ARG A 509 -23.42 -13.01 15.22
N THR A 510 -22.95 -13.59 14.11
CA THR A 510 -21.86 -13.04 13.30
C THR A 510 -22.45 -12.30 12.10
N PRO A 511 -22.34 -10.96 12.00
CA PRO A 511 -22.92 -10.21 10.87
C PRO A 511 -22.53 -10.71 9.47
N LEU A 512 -21.31 -11.20 9.28
CA LEU A 512 -20.90 -11.80 8.01
C LEU A 512 -21.49 -13.20 7.73
N GLY A 513 -22.20 -13.81 8.68
CA GLY A 513 -22.96 -15.05 8.50
C GLY A 513 -22.13 -16.31 8.24
N ARG A 514 -20.81 -16.26 8.47
CA ARG A 514 -19.88 -17.38 8.22
C ARG A 514 -18.72 -17.39 9.22
N THR A 515 -17.99 -18.50 9.26
CA THR A 515 -16.65 -18.58 9.87
C THR A 515 -15.64 -17.72 9.11
N GLY A 516 -14.58 -17.30 9.81
CA GLY A 516 -13.39 -16.75 9.16
C GLY A 516 -12.51 -17.84 8.56
N GLU A 517 -11.61 -17.45 7.66
CA GLU A 517 -10.57 -18.30 7.07
C GLU A 517 -9.20 -18.00 7.69
N PRO A 518 -8.28 -18.98 7.80
CA PRO A 518 -6.94 -18.77 8.39
C PRO A 518 -6.19 -17.57 7.81
N ARG A 519 -6.28 -17.36 6.49
CA ARG A 519 -5.67 -16.22 5.79
C ARG A 519 -6.20 -14.86 6.25
N GLU A 520 -7.47 -14.77 6.66
CA GLU A 520 -8.04 -13.50 7.12
C GLU A 520 -7.45 -13.06 8.48
N VAL A 521 -7.04 -14.02 9.30
CA VAL A 521 -6.27 -13.75 10.53
C VAL A 521 -4.81 -13.44 10.20
N ALA A 522 -4.21 -14.24 9.31
CA ALA A 522 -2.82 -14.08 8.90
C ALA A 522 -2.55 -12.68 8.34
N SER A 523 -3.43 -12.13 7.51
CA SER A 523 -3.24 -10.79 6.93
C SER A 523 -3.14 -9.69 7.98
N LEU A 524 -3.92 -9.77 9.07
CA LEU A 524 -3.78 -8.81 10.17
C LEU A 524 -2.47 -9.01 10.94
N VAL A 525 -2.08 -10.26 11.19
CA VAL A 525 -0.82 -10.57 11.87
C VAL A 525 0.37 -10.03 11.08
N VAL A 526 0.41 -10.26 9.76
CA VAL A 526 1.46 -9.75 8.88
C VAL A 526 1.44 -8.23 8.85
N PHE A 527 0.28 -7.59 8.73
CA PHE A 527 0.17 -6.12 8.81
C PHE A 527 0.80 -5.56 10.08
N LEU A 528 0.54 -6.17 11.25
CA LEU A 528 1.13 -5.74 12.52
C LEU A 528 2.66 -5.95 12.58
N CYS A 529 3.18 -6.92 11.81
CA CYS A 529 4.62 -7.17 11.69
C CYS A 529 5.33 -6.20 10.74
N LEU A 530 4.63 -5.63 9.76
CA LEU A 530 5.22 -4.72 8.77
C LEU A 530 5.67 -3.38 9.39
N PRO A 531 6.71 -2.72 8.84
CA PRO A 531 7.10 -1.37 9.28
C PRO A 531 6.01 -0.31 9.06
N ALA A 532 5.03 -0.57 8.18
CA ALA A 532 3.82 0.24 8.05
C ALA A 532 3.01 0.34 9.36
N ALA A 533 3.08 -0.66 10.24
CA ALA A 533 2.42 -0.69 11.54
C ALA A 533 3.34 -0.25 12.71
N SER A 534 4.47 0.42 12.42
CA SER A 534 5.49 0.79 13.41
C SER A 534 5.00 1.64 14.59
N TYR A 535 3.82 2.27 14.47
CA TYR A 535 3.20 3.05 15.55
C TYR A 535 2.00 2.35 16.23
N ILE A 536 1.79 1.06 15.96
CA ILE A 536 0.71 0.26 16.55
C ILE A 536 1.32 -0.72 17.57
N THR A 537 1.01 -0.50 18.85
CA THR A 537 1.41 -1.34 19.97
C THR A 537 0.35 -1.32 21.08
N GLY A 538 0.27 -2.38 21.86
CA GLY A 538 -0.67 -2.56 22.97
C GLY A 538 -2.12 -2.84 22.57
N GLN A 539 -2.40 -3.06 21.28
CA GLN A 539 -3.77 -3.25 20.80
C GLN A 539 -4.23 -4.69 20.93
N THR A 540 -5.55 -4.87 21.15
CA THR A 540 -6.26 -6.13 20.90
C THR A 540 -7.22 -5.89 19.75
N ILE A 541 -6.96 -6.52 18.60
CA ILE A 541 -7.75 -6.29 17.38
C ILE A 541 -8.55 -7.55 17.06
N CYS A 542 -9.88 -7.42 17.01
CA CYS A 542 -10.78 -8.53 16.69
C CYS A 542 -10.81 -8.82 15.17
N VAL A 543 -10.76 -10.10 14.80
CA VAL A 543 -10.97 -10.60 13.42
C VAL A 543 -12.14 -11.56 13.45
N ASP A 544 -13.36 -11.03 13.46
CA ASP A 544 -14.51 -11.77 13.99
C ASP A 544 -15.80 -11.69 13.16
N GLY A 545 -15.73 -11.09 11.97
CA GLY A 545 -16.89 -10.89 11.11
C GLY A 545 -17.96 -9.98 11.72
N GLY A 546 -17.59 -9.14 12.68
CA GLY A 546 -18.47 -8.19 13.37
C GLY A 546 -19.10 -8.72 14.65
N LEU A 547 -18.76 -9.94 15.11
CA LEU A 547 -19.42 -10.56 16.26
C LEU A 547 -19.31 -9.72 17.54
N THR A 548 -18.11 -9.23 17.89
CA THR A 548 -17.90 -8.51 19.17
C THR A 548 -18.54 -7.14 19.22
N VAL A 549 -18.82 -6.53 18.06
CA VAL A 549 -19.51 -5.23 17.96
C VAL A 549 -21.02 -5.37 17.76
N ASN A 550 -21.52 -6.59 17.48
CA ASN A 550 -22.94 -6.88 17.30
C ASN A 550 -23.64 -7.12 18.65
N GLY A 551 -24.18 -6.05 19.24
CA GLY A 551 -24.81 -6.09 20.57
C GLY A 551 -26.22 -6.70 20.61
N PHE A 552 -27.02 -6.59 19.55
CA PHE A 552 -28.39 -7.13 19.46
C PHE A 552 -28.80 -7.31 17.99
N SER A 553 -29.27 -8.50 17.61
CA SER A 553 -29.84 -8.75 16.27
C SER A 553 -31.35 -8.94 16.40
N TYR A 554 -32.12 -7.89 16.10
CA TYR A 554 -33.55 -8.02 15.81
C TYR A 554 -33.69 -8.57 14.39
N LEU A 555 -34.05 -9.84 14.27
CA LEU A 555 -34.52 -10.40 13.00
C LEU A 555 -36.03 -10.20 12.96
N PRO A 556 -36.57 -9.26 12.16
CA PRO A 556 -38.00 -9.22 11.91
C PRO A 556 -38.42 -10.56 11.31
N PRO A 557 -39.59 -11.12 11.69
CA PRO A 557 -40.07 -12.37 11.13
C PRO A 557 -40.11 -12.25 9.60
N ALA A 558 -39.60 -13.27 8.91
CA ALA A 558 -39.70 -13.36 7.46
C ALA A 558 -41.17 -13.19 7.06
N GLN A 559 -41.45 -12.26 6.14
CA GLN A 559 -42.75 -12.22 5.49
C GLN A 559 -42.81 -13.43 4.56
N ASP A 560 -43.74 -14.35 4.87
CA ASP A 560 -44.05 -15.55 4.08
C ASP A 560 -44.38 -15.24 2.61
#